data_AF-E9HR60-F1
#
_entry.id   AF-E9HR60-F1
#
_cell.length_a   1.000
_cell.length_b   1.000
_cell.length_c   1.000
_cell.angle_alpha   90.00
_cell.angle_beta   90.00
_cell.angle_gamma   90.00
#
_symmetry.space_group_name_H-M   'P 1'
#
loop_
_entity.id
_entity.type
_entity.pdbx_description
1 polymer ?
#
loop_
_entity_poly.entity_id
_entity_poly.type
_entity_poly.pdbx_seq_one_letter_code
_entity_poly.pdbx_strand_id
1 'polypeptide(L)'
;DENECKYRPCDVFAQCTNTLGSFTCTCYPGYEGDGFTCTDIDECQNPGSCGLNALCENTPGNYTCACPDGYGGNPYDGCADIDECELGNACGTGSLCTNTDGGYKCACPPGFSGDPKVACVDVDECAPPPPGVKATPVCGRSAICDNLPGTFKCQCPPGFKGDPKIACQGFLKFFFFNNHFLLLLLNRKKIYI
;
A
#
# COMPACT_ATOMS: atom_id res chain seq x y z
N ASP A 1 -43.85 -58.92 2.12
CA ASP A 1 -42.87 -57.84 1.96
C ASP A 1 -41.98 -57.86 3.18
N GLU A 2 -40.68 -58.05 3.00
CA GLU A 2 -39.71 -57.92 4.09
C GLU A 2 -39.00 -56.58 3.96
N ASN A 3 -38.62 -55.96 5.08
CA ASN A 3 -37.92 -54.68 5.02
C ASN A 3 -36.40 -54.90 4.91
N GLU A 4 -35.85 -54.82 3.70
CA GLU A 4 -34.42 -55.06 3.45
C GLU A 4 -33.52 -53.98 4.07
N CYS A 5 -34.03 -52.76 4.32
CA CYS A 5 -33.26 -51.66 4.91
C CYS A 5 -32.75 -51.95 6.33
N LYS A 6 -33.31 -52.96 7.01
CA LYS A 6 -32.80 -53.44 8.31
C LYS A 6 -31.35 -53.96 8.24
N TYR A 7 -30.90 -54.39 7.06
CA TYR A 7 -29.57 -54.95 6.85
C TYR A 7 -28.56 -53.94 6.29
N ARG A 8 -28.94 -52.66 6.19
CA ARG A 8 -28.10 -51.57 5.65
C ARG A 8 -27.47 -51.93 4.28
N PRO A 9 -28.29 -52.25 3.26
CA PRO A 9 -27.79 -52.70 1.97
C PRO A 9 -27.21 -51.58 1.07
N CYS A 10 -27.42 -50.32 1.44
CA CYS A 10 -27.00 -49.14 0.68
C CYS A 10 -25.63 -48.61 1.14
N ASP A 11 -25.07 -47.69 0.36
CA ASP A 11 -23.88 -46.92 0.73
C ASP A 11 -24.06 -46.17 2.06
N VAL A 12 -22.96 -45.83 2.73
CA VAL A 12 -22.97 -45.05 3.98
C VAL A 12 -23.52 -43.64 3.80
N PHE A 13 -23.46 -43.09 2.58
CA PHE A 13 -24.01 -41.80 2.19
C PHE A 13 -25.32 -41.92 1.40
N ALA A 14 -26.09 -42.99 1.60
CA ALA A 14 -27.36 -43.21 0.93
C ALA A 14 -28.52 -43.50 1.89
N GLN A 15 -29.72 -43.04 1.51
CA GLN A 15 -30.98 -43.40 2.13
C GLN A 15 -31.54 -44.69 1.51
N CYS A 16 -31.80 -45.69 2.35
CA CYS A 16 -32.56 -46.88 1.97
C CYS A 16 -34.06 -46.64 2.12
N THR A 17 -34.83 -46.98 1.08
CA THR A 17 -36.29 -46.95 1.09
C THR A 17 -36.84 -48.33 0.72
N ASN A 18 -37.61 -48.93 1.62
CA ASN A 18 -38.28 -50.20 1.36
C ASN A 18 -39.45 -50.01 0.40
N THR A 19 -39.58 -50.88 -0.58
CA THR A 19 -40.67 -50.87 -1.57
C THR A 19 -41.36 -52.23 -1.59
N LEU A 20 -42.52 -52.35 -2.23
CA LEU A 20 -43.21 -53.63 -2.26
C LEU A 20 -42.43 -54.64 -3.13
N GLY A 21 -41.84 -55.64 -2.49
CA GLY A 21 -41.09 -56.72 -3.13
C GLY A 21 -39.63 -56.39 -3.47
N SER A 22 -39.10 -55.23 -3.04
CA SER A 22 -37.71 -54.79 -3.24
C SER A 22 -37.38 -53.59 -2.35
N PHE A 23 -36.19 -53.03 -2.47
CA PHE A 23 -35.81 -51.73 -1.90
C PHE A 23 -35.12 -50.85 -2.94
N THR A 24 -34.99 -49.56 -2.65
CA THR A 24 -34.22 -48.59 -3.44
C THR A 24 -33.23 -47.85 -2.56
N CYS A 25 -32.04 -47.57 -3.07
CA CYS A 25 -31.04 -46.73 -2.43
C CYS A 25 -30.92 -45.40 -3.19
N THR A 26 -30.88 -44.29 -2.47
CA THR A 26 -30.73 -42.95 -3.04
C THR A 26 -29.64 -42.21 -2.29
N CYS A 27 -28.63 -41.68 -2.98
CA CYS A 27 -27.58 -40.88 -2.33
C CYS A 27 -28.18 -39.68 -1.58
N TYR A 28 -27.57 -39.29 -0.47
CA TYR A 28 -27.93 -38.06 0.26
C TYR A 28 -27.65 -36.82 -0.59
N PRO A 29 -28.32 -35.67 -0.31
CA PRO A 29 -27.99 -34.41 -0.97
C PRO A 29 -26.49 -34.08 -0.87
N GLY A 30 -25.90 -33.60 -1.97
CA GLY A 30 -24.46 -33.34 -2.08
C GLY A 30 -23.63 -34.57 -2.50
N TYR A 31 -24.26 -35.73 -2.72
CA TYR A 31 -23.59 -36.93 -3.21
C TYR A 31 -24.22 -37.43 -4.52
N GLU A 32 -23.41 -37.96 -5.42
CA GLU A 32 -23.81 -38.58 -6.68
C GLU A 32 -23.46 -40.07 -6.73
N GLY A 33 -24.21 -40.84 -7.51
CA GLY A 33 -24.01 -42.28 -7.66
C GLY A 33 -25.31 -43.06 -7.81
N ASP A 34 -25.23 -44.37 -7.60
CA ASP A 34 -26.36 -45.31 -7.77
C ASP A 34 -27.06 -45.67 -6.44
N GLY A 35 -26.66 -45.04 -5.33
CA GLY A 35 -27.16 -45.33 -3.98
C GLY A 35 -26.48 -46.52 -3.30
N PHE A 36 -25.79 -47.38 -4.06
CA PHE A 36 -24.93 -48.46 -3.54
C PHE A 36 -23.46 -48.05 -3.48
N THR A 37 -23.07 -47.10 -4.33
CA THR A 37 -21.84 -46.31 -4.25
C THR A 37 -22.23 -44.86 -4.39
N CYS A 38 -21.90 -44.05 -3.38
CA CYS A 38 -22.12 -42.61 -3.41
C CYS A 38 -20.80 -41.87 -3.20
N THR A 39 -20.51 -40.92 -4.08
CA THR A 39 -19.34 -40.05 -3.99
C THR A 39 -19.77 -38.61 -3.80
N ASP A 40 -18.97 -37.87 -3.06
CA ASP A 40 -19.16 -36.43 -2.86
C ASP A 40 -19.16 -35.69 -4.19
N ILE A 41 -20.10 -34.76 -4.38
CA ILE A 41 -20.13 -33.87 -5.54
C ILE A 41 -19.18 -32.71 -5.25
N ASP A 42 -18.15 -32.53 -6.06
CA ASP A 42 -17.32 -31.33 -5.96
C ASP A 42 -18.02 -30.14 -6.62
N GLU A 43 -18.79 -29.37 -5.84
CA GLU A 43 -19.50 -28.22 -6.39
C GLU A 43 -18.55 -27.13 -6.89
N CYS A 44 -17.29 -27.11 -6.46
CA CYS A 44 -16.30 -26.12 -6.93
C CYS A 44 -15.87 -26.35 -8.38
N GLN A 45 -16.11 -27.55 -8.96
CA GLN A 45 -15.90 -27.78 -10.39
C GLN A 45 -17.02 -27.17 -11.25
N ASN A 46 -18.15 -26.79 -10.65
CA ASN A 46 -19.27 -26.20 -11.38
C ASN A 46 -19.09 -24.67 -11.50
N PRO A 47 -19.14 -24.12 -12.73
CA PRO A 47 -19.12 -22.68 -12.92
C PRO A 47 -20.32 -22.01 -12.24
N GLY A 48 -20.06 -21.03 -11.36
CA GLY A 48 -21.09 -20.26 -10.68
C GLY A 48 -21.51 -20.76 -9.29
N SER A 49 -20.85 -21.78 -8.73
CA SER A 49 -21.07 -22.18 -7.34
C SER A 49 -20.69 -21.09 -6.35
N CYS A 50 -19.58 -20.38 -6.61
CA CYS A 50 -19.22 -19.17 -5.90
C CYS A 50 -19.27 -17.95 -6.83
N GLY A 51 -19.39 -16.78 -6.21
CA GLY A 51 -19.37 -15.50 -6.90
C GLY A 51 -18.02 -15.19 -7.53
N LEU A 52 -17.98 -14.16 -8.37
CA LEU A 52 -16.74 -13.71 -9.02
C LEU A 52 -15.67 -13.37 -7.97
N ASN A 53 -14.41 -13.78 -8.22
CA ASN A 53 -13.26 -13.56 -7.33
C ASN A 53 -13.38 -14.19 -5.93
N ALA A 54 -14.33 -15.12 -5.71
CA ALA A 54 -14.41 -15.87 -4.47
C ALA A 54 -13.57 -17.16 -4.54
N LEU A 55 -13.09 -17.60 -3.38
CA LEU A 55 -12.48 -18.91 -3.17
C LEU A 55 -13.57 -19.92 -2.89
N CYS A 56 -13.51 -21.07 -3.56
CA CYS A 56 -14.40 -22.20 -3.33
C CYS A 56 -13.66 -23.32 -2.60
N GLU A 57 -14.26 -23.84 -1.54
CA GLU A 57 -13.79 -25.01 -0.81
C GLU A 57 -14.88 -26.08 -0.77
N ASN A 58 -14.59 -27.23 -1.39
CA ASN A 58 -15.48 -28.38 -1.39
C ASN A 58 -15.38 -29.13 -0.05
N THR A 59 -16.51 -29.59 0.48
CA THR A 59 -16.61 -30.31 1.75
C THR A 59 -17.56 -31.51 1.61
N PRO A 60 -17.45 -32.56 2.45
CA PRO A 60 -18.33 -33.71 2.30
C PRO A 60 -19.83 -33.35 2.40
N GLY A 61 -20.55 -33.46 1.29
CA GLY A 61 -21.97 -33.18 1.11
C GLY A 61 -22.33 -31.70 0.92
N ASN A 62 -21.35 -30.80 0.75
CA ASN A 62 -21.58 -29.35 0.58
C ASN A 62 -20.32 -28.60 0.11
N TYR A 63 -20.42 -27.29 -0.07
CA TYR A 63 -19.28 -26.41 -0.33
C TYR A 63 -19.41 -25.09 0.44
N THR A 64 -18.29 -24.39 0.54
CA THR A 64 -18.23 -23.04 1.13
C THR A 64 -17.50 -22.07 0.21
N CYS A 65 -17.96 -20.82 0.21
CA CYS A 65 -17.35 -19.74 -0.54
C CYS A 65 -16.82 -18.68 0.42
N ALA A 66 -15.65 -18.12 0.13
CA ALA A 66 -15.04 -17.05 0.92
C ALA A 66 -14.41 -15.99 0.01
N CYS A 67 -14.39 -14.74 0.46
CA CYS A 67 -13.59 -13.72 -0.22
C CYS A 67 -12.11 -13.88 0.16
N PRO A 68 -11.17 -13.75 -0.80
CA PRO A 68 -9.75 -13.68 -0.49
C PRO A 68 -9.42 -12.51 0.44
N ASP A 69 -8.24 -12.57 1.07
CA ASP A 69 -7.70 -11.43 1.82
C ASP A 69 -7.62 -10.18 0.93
N GLY A 70 -8.05 -9.03 1.46
CA GLY A 70 -8.13 -7.78 0.71
C GLY A 70 -9.43 -7.60 -0.10
N TYR A 71 -10.33 -8.60 -0.10
CA TYR A 71 -11.63 -8.50 -0.78
C TYR A 71 -12.80 -8.58 0.21
N GLY A 72 -13.92 -7.95 -0.14
CA GLY A 72 -15.14 -7.94 0.65
C GLY A 72 -16.39 -8.12 -0.22
N GLY A 73 -17.50 -8.45 0.42
CA GLY A 73 -18.79 -8.70 -0.24
C GLY A 73 -19.42 -10.01 0.19
N ASN A 74 -20.42 -10.46 -0.56
CA ASN A 74 -21.00 -11.79 -0.40
C ASN A 74 -20.25 -12.76 -1.31
N PRO A 75 -19.53 -13.77 -0.79
CA PRO A 75 -18.73 -14.68 -1.62
C PRO A 75 -19.57 -15.57 -2.55
N TYR A 76 -20.88 -15.67 -2.36
CA TYR A 76 -21.79 -16.34 -3.28
C TYR A 76 -22.25 -15.44 -4.44
N ASP A 77 -22.22 -14.12 -4.27
CA ASP A 77 -22.58 -13.15 -5.33
C ASP A 77 -21.33 -12.62 -6.06
N GLY A 78 -20.26 -12.33 -5.30
CA GLY A 78 -18.98 -11.85 -5.79
C GLY A 78 -18.21 -11.06 -4.74
N CYS A 79 -16.90 -11.09 -4.88
CA CYS A 79 -15.96 -10.37 -4.03
C CYS A 79 -15.36 -9.19 -4.80
N ALA A 80 -15.38 -8.03 -4.15
CA ALA A 80 -14.79 -6.79 -4.67
C ALA A 80 -13.58 -6.42 -3.81
N ASP A 81 -12.57 -5.85 -4.47
CA ASP A 81 -11.40 -5.29 -3.82
C ASP A 81 -11.80 -4.25 -2.77
N ILE A 82 -11.21 -4.33 -1.58
CA ILE A 82 -11.42 -3.36 -0.51
C ILE A 82 -10.45 -2.22 -0.73
N ASP A 83 -10.97 -1.02 -0.98
CA ASP A 83 -10.12 0.16 -1.01
C ASP A 83 -9.76 0.60 0.42
N GLU A 84 -8.60 0.16 0.92
CA GLU A 84 -8.17 0.52 2.27
C GLU A 84 -7.82 2.01 2.41
N CYS A 85 -7.57 2.71 1.30
CA CYS A 85 -7.31 4.15 1.33
C CYS A 85 -8.58 4.95 1.67
N GLU A 86 -9.75 4.47 1.25
CA GLU A 86 -11.06 5.07 1.57
C GLU A 86 -11.51 4.77 3.01
N LEU A 87 -10.93 3.77 3.68
CA LEU A 87 -11.20 3.47 5.09
C LEU A 87 -10.52 4.45 6.07
N GLY A 88 -9.56 5.26 5.59
CA GLY A 88 -9.01 6.40 6.31
C GLY A 88 -7.89 6.11 7.32
N ASN A 89 -7.45 4.85 7.45
CA ASN A 89 -6.39 4.45 8.40
C ASN A 89 -5.33 3.50 7.81
N ALA A 90 -5.34 3.32 6.49
CA ALA A 90 -4.37 2.48 5.79
C ALA A 90 -2.92 2.94 5.99
N CYS A 91 -2.67 4.25 5.86
CA CYS A 91 -1.31 4.79 5.87
C CYS A 91 -1.09 5.82 6.98
N GLY A 92 0.18 6.08 7.27
CA GLY A 92 0.63 7.00 8.30
C GLY A 92 0.31 8.46 7.99
N THR A 93 0.47 9.34 8.99
CA THR A 93 0.19 10.77 8.80
C THR A 93 1.12 11.39 7.76
N GLY A 94 0.58 12.18 6.82
CA GLY A 94 1.36 12.85 5.78
C GLY A 94 1.87 11.91 4.66
N SER A 95 1.45 10.65 4.64
CA SER A 95 1.78 9.71 3.58
C SER A 95 0.76 9.74 2.44
N LEU A 96 1.17 9.23 1.27
CA LEU A 96 0.32 8.93 0.14
C LEU A 96 -0.14 7.47 0.22
N CYS A 97 -1.45 7.25 0.14
CA CYS A 97 -2.05 5.92 -0.02
C CYS A 97 -2.36 5.66 -1.49
N THR A 98 -2.15 4.43 -1.95
CA THR A 98 -2.55 3.97 -3.28
C THR A 98 -3.15 2.58 -3.17
N ASN A 99 -4.43 2.46 -3.51
CA ASN A 99 -5.11 1.19 -3.55
C ASN A 99 -4.55 0.31 -4.69
N THR A 100 -4.52 -0.99 -4.47
CA THR A 100 -4.05 -2.00 -5.41
C THR A 100 -4.94 -3.23 -5.34
N ASP A 101 -4.99 -4.03 -6.39
CA ASP A 101 -5.80 -5.26 -6.37
C ASP A 101 -5.33 -6.20 -5.23
N GLY A 102 -6.21 -6.46 -4.28
CA GLY A 102 -5.98 -7.27 -3.08
C GLY A 102 -5.21 -6.57 -1.95
N GLY A 103 -5.06 -5.25 -1.96
CA GLY A 103 -4.44 -4.51 -0.86
C GLY A 103 -4.00 -3.10 -1.21
N TYR A 104 -3.00 -2.55 -0.51
CA TYR A 104 -2.62 -1.14 -0.71
C TYR A 104 -1.15 -0.85 -0.43
N LYS A 105 -0.69 0.31 -0.94
CA LYS A 105 0.68 0.80 -0.77
C LYS A 105 0.69 2.19 -0.12
N CYS A 106 1.67 2.38 0.76
CA CYS A 106 1.93 3.67 1.40
C CYS A 106 3.30 4.17 0.95
N ALA A 107 3.39 5.46 0.63
CA ALA A 107 4.64 6.10 0.25
C ALA A 107 4.75 7.50 0.87
N CYS A 108 5.97 7.97 1.13
CA CYS A 108 6.16 9.37 1.45
C CYS A 108 6.11 10.22 0.17
N PRO A 109 5.45 11.40 0.22
CA PRO A 109 5.52 12.35 -0.88
C PRO A 109 6.97 12.77 -1.19
N PRO A 110 7.25 13.29 -2.41
CA PRO A 110 8.57 13.81 -2.74
C PRO A 110 9.02 14.89 -1.74
N GLY A 111 10.28 14.80 -1.28
CA GLY A 111 10.84 15.70 -0.25
C GLY A 111 10.47 15.34 1.19
N PHE A 112 9.72 14.25 1.40
CA PHE A 112 9.42 13.72 2.73
C PHE A 112 10.13 12.37 2.96
N SER A 113 10.41 12.07 4.21
CA SER A 113 11.03 10.80 4.64
C SER A 113 10.40 10.29 5.93
N GLY A 114 10.63 9.02 6.25
CA GLY A 114 10.04 8.35 7.42
C GLY A 114 9.50 6.98 7.06
N ASP A 115 8.68 6.43 7.94
CA ASP A 115 7.92 5.21 7.67
C ASP A 115 6.53 5.59 7.15
N PRO A 116 6.19 5.31 5.87
CA PRO A 116 4.89 5.64 5.30
C PRO A 116 3.69 5.00 6.01
N LYS A 117 3.88 3.95 6.82
CA LYS A 117 2.82 3.35 7.64
C LYS A 117 2.61 4.09 8.96
N VAL A 118 3.57 4.89 9.40
CA VAL A 118 3.52 5.63 10.68
C VAL A 118 3.37 7.13 10.44
N ALA A 119 4.38 7.74 9.81
CA ALA A 119 4.38 9.15 9.47
C ALA A 119 5.48 9.48 8.45
N CYS A 120 5.17 10.42 7.56
CA CYS A 120 6.14 11.07 6.69
C CYS A 120 6.39 12.49 7.18
N VAL A 121 7.66 12.84 7.36
CA VAL A 121 8.11 14.15 7.80
C VAL A 121 8.93 14.82 6.71
N ASP A 122 8.79 16.14 6.63
CA ASP A 122 9.55 16.97 5.70
C ASP A 122 11.05 16.78 5.91
N VAL A 123 11.80 16.58 4.82
CA VAL A 123 13.25 16.46 4.88
C VAL A 123 13.82 17.86 4.93
N ASP A 124 14.43 18.24 6.06
CA ASP A 124 15.13 19.52 6.14
C ASP A 124 16.47 19.44 5.38
N GLU A 125 16.49 19.87 4.13
CA GLU A 125 17.71 19.87 3.33
C GLU A 125 18.75 20.90 3.80
N CYS A 126 18.32 21.88 4.62
CA CYS A 126 19.19 22.87 5.23
C CYS A 126 19.86 22.36 6.52
N ALA A 127 19.38 21.24 7.09
CA ALA A 127 19.94 20.64 8.30
C ALA A 127 21.35 20.06 8.05
N PRO A 128 22.24 20.06 9.07
CA PRO A 128 23.52 19.38 8.96
C PRO A 128 23.32 17.88 8.76
N PRO A 129 24.14 17.22 7.94
CA PRO A 129 24.02 15.79 7.70
C PRO A 129 24.31 14.99 8.98
N PRO A 130 23.82 13.74 9.07
CA PRO A 130 24.12 12.85 10.18
C PRO A 130 25.63 12.63 10.38
N PRO A 131 26.07 12.27 11.61
CA PRO A 131 27.46 11.94 11.88
C PRO A 131 27.99 10.85 10.94
N GLY A 132 29.19 11.05 10.42
CA GLY A 132 29.82 10.09 9.50
C GLY A 132 29.40 10.25 8.03
N VAL A 133 28.47 11.15 7.71
CA VAL A 133 28.12 11.50 6.34
C VAL A 133 28.85 12.79 5.94
N LYS A 134 29.53 12.78 4.78
CA LYS A 134 30.21 13.96 4.26
C LYS A 134 29.19 15.02 3.88
N ALA A 135 29.29 16.21 4.49
CA ALA A 135 28.44 17.34 4.15
C ALA A 135 28.69 17.81 2.71
N THR A 136 27.66 17.69 1.87
CA THR A 136 27.58 18.36 0.57
C THR A 136 26.72 19.61 0.74
N PRO A 137 27.27 20.82 0.53
CA PRO A 137 26.48 22.04 0.62
C PRO A 137 25.35 22.03 -0.41
N VAL A 138 24.10 22.12 0.05
CA VAL A 138 22.90 22.20 -0.80
C VAL A 138 22.74 23.58 -1.46
N CYS A 139 23.25 24.63 -0.82
CA CYS A 139 23.27 25.99 -1.35
C CYS A 139 24.69 26.48 -1.63
N GLY A 140 24.79 27.45 -2.52
CA GLY A 140 26.03 28.10 -2.92
C GLY A 140 26.69 28.86 -1.77
N ARG A 141 27.97 29.19 -1.94
CA ARG A 141 28.71 29.94 -0.91
C ARG A 141 28.05 31.28 -0.61
N SER A 142 27.88 31.57 0.68
CA SER A 142 27.24 32.80 1.18
C SER A 142 25.75 32.95 0.82
N ALA A 143 25.09 31.89 0.36
CA ALA A 143 23.64 31.86 0.21
C ALA A 143 22.94 31.45 1.53
N ILE A 144 21.69 31.87 1.68
CA ILE A 144 20.78 31.45 2.75
C ILE A 144 19.96 30.28 2.22
N CYS A 145 19.83 29.23 3.02
CA CYS A 145 18.96 28.09 2.76
C CYS A 145 17.66 28.26 3.56
N ASP A 146 16.51 28.19 2.90
CA ASP A 146 15.21 28.12 3.54
C ASP A 146 14.58 26.75 3.24
N ASN A 147 14.30 25.98 4.29
CA ASN A 147 13.56 24.72 4.18
C ASN A 147 12.06 24.99 3.97
N LEU A 148 11.43 24.26 3.05
CA LEU A 148 10.01 24.39 2.69
C LEU A 148 9.37 22.99 2.66
N PRO A 149 8.05 22.86 2.84
CA PRO A 149 7.41 21.55 2.73
C PRO A 149 7.65 20.89 1.36
N GLY A 150 8.33 19.75 1.37
CA GLY A 150 8.70 18.94 0.21
C GLY A 150 9.85 19.48 -0.64
N THR A 151 10.51 20.57 -0.23
CA THR A 151 11.59 21.19 -1.02
C THR A 151 12.39 22.24 -0.23
N PHE A 152 13.41 22.84 -0.84
CA PHE A 152 14.13 23.97 -0.26
C PHE A 152 14.42 25.03 -1.31
N LYS A 153 14.70 26.25 -0.84
CA LYS A 153 15.19 27.32 -1.71
C LYS A 153 16.48 27.93 -1.19
N CYS A 154 17.37 28.22 -2.12
CA CYS A 154 18.58 29.01 -1.85
C CYS A 154 18.34 30.45 -2.31
N GLN A 155 18.68 31.43 -1.47
CA GLN A 155 18.55 32.85 -1.79
C GLN A 155 19.78 33.65 -1.35
N CYS A 156 20.12 34.69 -2.10
CA CYS A 156 21.19 35.60 -1.68
C CYS A 156 20.70 36.51 -0.55
N PRO A 157 21.52 36.74 0.49
CA PRO A 157 21.22 37.74 1.50
C PRO A 157 20.99 39.14 0.90
N PRO A 158 20.25 40.04 1.57
CA PRO A 158 20.09 41.43 1.13
C PRO A 158 21.45 42.11 0.86
N GLY A 159 21.57 42.75 -0.30
CA GLY A 159 22.82 43.41 -0.74
C GLY A 159 23.83 42.51 -1.45
N PHE A 160 23.54 41.22 -1.60
CA PHE A 160 24.33 40.27 -2.40
C PHE A 160 23.60 39.94 -3.71
N LYS A 161 24.36 39.68 -4.77
CA LYS A 161 23.86 39.16 -6.06
C LYS A 161 24.72 38.00 -6.53
N GLY A 162 24.18 37.19 -7.44
CA GLY A 162 24.81 35.98 -7.96
C GLY A 162 23.78 34.87 -8.11
N ASP A 163 24.26 33.65 -8.36
CA ASP A 163 23.44 32.43 -8.34
C ASP A 163 23.48 31.83 -6.93
N PRO A 164 22.35 31.78 -6.20
CA PRO A 164 22.29 31.21 -4.85
C PRO A 164 22.68 29.73 -4.76
N LYS A 165 22.70 28.97 -5.86
CA LYS A 165 23.19 27.58 -5.90
C LYS A 165 24.70 27.48 -6.04
N ILE A 166 25.36 28.54 -6.53
CA ILE A 166 26.81 28.56 -6.78
C ILE A 166 27.52 29.45 -5.76
N ALA A 167 27.21 30.75 -5.76
CA ALA A 167 27.75 31.72 -4.83
C ALA A 167 27.01 33.07 -4.90
N CYS A 168 26.88 33.71 -3.75
CA CYS A 168 26.41 35.09 -3.61
C CYS A 168 27.60 36.02 -3.29
N GLN A 169 27.71 37.13 -4.03
CA GLN A 169 28.77 38.12 -3.87
C GLN A 169 28.16 39.49 -3.52
N GLY A 170 28.78 40.17 -2.55
CA GLY A 170 28.35 41.51 -2.16
C GLY A 170 28.70 42.54 -3.22
N PHE A 171 27.90 43.60 -3.36
CA PHE A 171 28.30 44.76 -4.14
C PHE A 171 29.48 45.48 -3.50
N LEU A 172 30.61 45.51 -4.19
CA LEU A 172 31.58 46.60 -4.02
C LEU A 172 30.96 47.85 -4.67
N LYS A 173 30.49 48.80 -3.87
CA LYS A 173 30.27 50.17 -4.37
C LYS A 173 31.63 50.85 -4.47
N PHE A 174 32.11 51.05 -5.69
CA PHE A 174 33.19 51.98 -5.95
C PHE A 174 32.65 53.40 -5.76
N PHE A 175 33.09 54.09 -4.70
CA PHE A 175 32.89 55.54 -4.60
C PHE A 175 34.05 56.22 -5.30
N PHE A 176 33.77 56.91 -6.42
CA PHE A 176 34.73 57.84 -7.04
C PHE A 176 34.78 59.10 -6.19
N PHE A 177 35.80 59.23 -5.33
CA PHE A 177 36.15 60.49 -4.70
C PHE A 177 37.61 60.83 -5.05
N ASN A 178 37.81 61.93 -5.77
CA ASN A 178 39.12 62.54 -6.04
C ASN A 178 40.21 61.57 -6.51
N ASN A 179 39.99 60.87 -7.64
CA ASN A 179 41.01 60.09 -8.35
C ASN A 179 41.72 58.97 -7.55
N HIS A 180 41.16 58.52 -6.42
CA HIS A 180 41.70 57.38 -5.66
C HIS A 180 40.66 56.26 -5.53
N PHE A 181 41.06 55.01 -5.82
CA PHE A 181 40.24 53.83 -5.52
C PHE A 181 40.21 53.62 -4.00
N LEU A 182 39.06 53.82 -3.36
CA LEU A 182 38.85 53.45 -1.96
C LEU A 182 38.06 52.14 -1.89
N LEU A 183 38.74 51.04 -1.56
CA LEU A 183 38.12 49.72 -1.41
C LEU A 183 37.47 49.61 -0.03
N LEU A 184 36.17 49.90 0.08
CA LEU A 184 35.40 49.63 1.29
C LEU A 184 34.58 48.35 1.12
N LEU A 185 35.10 47.23 1.64
CA LEU A 185 34.33 46.01 1.84
C LEU A 185 33.29 46.27 2.92
N LEU A 186 32.03 46.51 2.54
CA LEU A 186 30.93 46.81 3.48
C LEU A 186 30.57 45.65 4.43
N ASN A 187 31.25 44.50 4.41
CA ASN A 187 30.94 43.39 5.33
C ASN A 187 32.08 42.39 5.62
N ARG A 188 33.35 42.83 5.61
CA ARG A 188 34.37 42.12 6.40
C ARG A 188 34.79 43.03 7.53
N LYS A 189 34.65 42.54 8.77
CA LYS A 189 35.40 43.08 9.92
C LYS A 189 36.80 43.39 9.44
N LYS A 190 37.21 44.66 9.58
CA LYS A 190 38.57 45.11 9.28
C LYS A 190 39.57 44.16 9.94
N ILE A 191 40.32 43.44 9.12
CA ILE A 191 41.64 42.93 9.49
C ILE A 191 42.60 44.05 9.09
N TYR A 192 43.35 44.55 10.07
CA TYR A 192 44.41 45.53 9.90
C TYR A 192 45.49 45.01 8.97
N ILE A 193 45.91 45.83 7.99
CA ILE A 193 47.31 46.06 7.64
C ILE A 193 47.43 47.54 7.24
#